data_AF-A0A955HXL0-F1
#
_entry.id   AF-A0A955HXL0-F1
#
_cell.length_a   1.000
_cell.length_b   1.000
_cell.length_c   1.000
_cell.angle_alpha   90.00
_cell.angle_beta   90.00
_cell.angle_gamma   90.00
#
_symmetry.space_group_name_H-M   'P 1'
#
loop_
_entity.id
_entity.type
_entity.pdbx_description
1 polymer ?
#
loop_
_entity_poly.entity_id
_entity_poly.type
_entity_poly.pdbx_seq_one_letter_code
_entity_poly.pdbx_strand_id
1 'polypeptide(L)' 'TLVLVYTGASLPLLLLFMNNRTQPVINLINFQAVAEEIVRTLVGSVSLVLSIPITTFIACYYVVKTRKPLTGEKHVH' A
#
# COMPACT_ATOMS: atom_id res chain seq x y z
N THR A 1 -15.74 -15.37 9.97
CA THR A 1 -15.81 -14.32 8.92
C THR A 1 -14.52 -14.17 8.12
N LEU A 2 -13.33 -14.47 8.66
CA LEU A 2 -12.06 -14.44 7.89
C LEU A 2 -12.01 -15.39 6.70
N VAL A 3 -12.66 -16.56 6.80
CA VAL A 3 -12.71 -17.55 5.72
C VAL A 3 -13.23 -16.96 4.41
N LEU A 4 -14.33 -16.21 4.44
CA LEU A 4 -14.91 -15.60 3.25
C LEU A 4 -14.01 -14.51 2.65
N VAL A 5 -13.38 -13.69 3.50
CA VAL A 5 -12.45 -12.63 3.08
C VAL A 5 -11.22 -13.21 2.40
N TYR A 6 -10.63 -14.25 2.99
CA TYR A 6 -9.45 -14.89 2.43
C TYR A 6 -9.75 -15.63 1.13
N THR A 7 -10.90 -16.32 1.06
CA THR A 7 -11.36 -16.97 -0.17
C THR A 7 -11.65 -15.95 -1.27
N GLY A 8 -12.26 -14.80 -0.94
CA GLY A 8 -12.49 -13.72 -1.90
C GLY A 8 -11.19 -13.13 -2.46
N ALA A 9 -10.20 -12.87 -1.60
CA ALA A 9 -8.89 -12.37 -2.03
C ALA A 9 -8.10 -13.39 -2.87
N SER A 10 -8.26 -14.68 -2.60
CA SER A 10 -7.57 -15.77 -3.31
C SER A 10 -8.32 -16.28 -4.54
N LEU A 11 -9.54 -15.78 -4.82
CA LEU A 11 -10.41 -16.25 -5.89
C LEU A 11 -9.76 -16.17 -7.29
N PRO A 12 -9.05 -15.08 -7.67
CA PRO A 12 -8.40 -15.00 -8.98
C PRO A 12 -7.34 -16.09 -9.17
N LEU A 13 -6.55 -16.37 -8.13
CA LEU A 13 -5.55 -17.43 -8.15
C LEU A 13 -6.21 -18.82 -8.21
N LEU A 14 -7.29 -19.04 -7.45
CA LEU A 14 -8.04 -20.29 -7.45
C LEU A 14 -8.58 -20.62 -8.86
N LEU A 15 -9.24 -19.67 -9.52
CA LEU A 15 -9.79 -19.86 -10.88
C LEU A 15 -8.69 -20.14 -11.90
N LEU A 16 -7.56 -19.44 -11.80
CA LEU A 16 -6.43 -19.65 -12.69
C LEU A 16 -5.81 -21.05 -12.53
N PHE A 17 -5.62 -21.53 -11.30
CA PHE A 17 -5.11 -22.87 -11.03
C PHE A 17 -6.08 -23.97 -11.49
N MET A 18 -7.39 -23.75 -11.33
CA MET A 18 -8.40 -24.69 -11.82
C MET A 18 -8.36 -24.85 -13.34
N ASN A 19 -8.14 -23.75 -14.08
CA ASN A 19 -8.10 -23.77 -15.54
C ASN A 19 -6.78 -24.32 -16.12
N ASN A 20 -5.66 -24.22 -15.38
CA ASN A 20 -4.31 -24.49 -15.90
C ASN A 20 -3.59 -25.68 -15.23
N ARG A 21 -4.33 -26.73 -14.85
CA ARG A 21 -3.80 -27.88 -14.07
C ARG A 21 -2.58 -28.62 -14.65
N THR A 22 -2.34 -28.53 -15.96
CA THR A 22 -1.27 -29.27 -16.66
C THR A 22 -0.12 -28.39 -17.15
N GLN A 23 -0.17 -27.08 -16.94
CA GLN A 23 0.82 -26.14 -17.46
C GLN A 23 1.98 -25.95 -16.45
N PRO A 24 3.22 -25.77 -16.92
CA PRO A 24 4.36 -25.50 -16.05
C PRO A 24 4.20 -24.17 -15.30
N VAL A 25 4.61 -24.13 -14.03
CA VAL A 25 4.44 -22.97 -13.12
C VAL A 25 5.03 -21.66 -13.65
N ILE A 26 6.07 -21.75 -14.50
CA ILE A 26 6.70 -20.58 -15.13
C ILE A 26 5.76 -19.86 -16.09
N ASN A 27 4.87 -20.59 -16.76
CA ASN A 27 3.84 -20.00 -17.61
C ASN A 27 2.78 -19.28 -16.77
N LEU A 28 2.59 -19.72 -15.51
CA LEU A 28 1.56 -19.20 -14.65
C LEU A 28 1.80 -17.73 -14.24
N ILE A 29 3.07 -17.36 -14.07
CA ILE A 29 3.50 -16.00 -13.73
C ILE A 29 3.21 -15.00 -14.86
N ASN A 30 3.18 -15.47 -16.10
CA ASN A 30 2.90 -14.65 -17.28
C ASN A 30 1.40 -14.35 -17.45
N PHE A 31 0.51 -15.00 -16.69
CA PHE A 31 -0.92 -14.66 -16.74
C PHE A 31 -1.18 -13.30 -16.11
N GLN A 32 -2.01 -12.51 -16.79
CA GLN A 32 -2.43 -11.18 -16.34
C GLN A 32 -2.91 -11.18 -14.88
N ALA A 33 -3.76 -12.14 -14.49
CA ALA A 33 -4.30 -12.20 -13.12
C ALA A 33 -3.22 -12.41 -12.04
N VAL A 34 -2.19 -13.21 -12.32
CA VAL A 34 -1.07 -13.44 -11.38
C VAL A 34 -0.14 -12.24 -11.37
N ALA A 35 0.24 -11.74 -12.54
CA ALA A 35 1.08 -10.56 -12.66
C ALA A 35 0.46 -9.35 -11.94
N GLU A 36 -0.85 -9.15 -12.09
CA GLU A 36 -1.59 -8.08 -11.42
C GLU A 36 -1.53 -8.22 -9.90
N GLU A 37 -1.73 -9.43 -9.34
CA GLU A 37 -1.70 -9.64 -7.90
C GLU A 37 -0.29 -9.49 -7.30
N ILE A 38 0.73 -9.94 -8.03
CA ILE A 38 2.14 -9.73 -7.64
C ILE A 38 2.47 -8.23 -7.62
N VAL A 39 2.10 -7.50 -8.68
CA VAL A 39 2.34 -6.05 -8.74
C VAL A 39 1.52 -5.32 -7.68
N ARG A 40 0.26 -5.72 -7.45
CA ARG A 40 -0.61 -5.11 -6.42
C ARG A 40 -0.04 -5.28 -5.03
N THR A 41 0.42 -6.47 -4.67
CA THR A 41 1.04 -6.73 -3.36
C THR A 41 2.36 -5.99 -3.21
N LEU A 42 3.20 -5.97 -4.25
CA LEU A 42 4.45 -5.22 -4.27
C LEU A 42 4.21 -3.72 -4.09
N VAL A 43 3.38 -3.11 -4.94
CA VAL A 43 3.03 -1.69 -4.88
C VAL A 43 2.35 -1.36 -3.56
N GLY A 44 1.49 -2.24 -3.04
CA GLY A 44 0.85 -2.07 -1.74
C GLY A 44 1.87 -2.00 -0.60
N SER A 45 2.85 -2.91 -0.59
CA SER A 45 3.91 -2.91 0.42
C SER A 45 4.82 -1.67 0.33
N VAL A 46 5.22 -1.28 -0.89
CA VAL A 46 6.05 -0.08 -1.11
C VAL A 46 5.31 1.18 -0.70
N SER A 47 4.03 1.29 -1.08
CA SER A 47 3.17 2.43 -0.72
C SER A 47 3.00 2.52 0.80
N LEU A 48 2.89 1.39 1.50
CA LEU A 48 2.79 1.35 2.95
C LEU A 48 4.05 1.95 3.61
N VAL A 49 5.23 1.51 3.17
CA VAL A 49 6.51 2.02 3.69
C VAL A 49 6.71 3.49 3.35
N LEU A 50 6.32 3.91 2.14
CA LEU A 50 6.49 5.27 1.66
C LEU A 50 5.45 6.25 2.26
N SER A 51 4.31 5.74 2.75
CA SER A 51 3.24 6.56 3.33
C SER A 51 3.71 7.37 4.54
N ILE A 52 4.57 6.80 5.40
CA ILE A 52 5.09 7.48 6.62
C ILE A 52 5.99 8.68 6.28
N PRO A 53 7.05 8.55 5.45
CA PRO A 53 7.87 9.70 5.09
C PRO A 53 7.09 10.74 4.27
N ILE A 54 6.19 10.32 3.38
CA ILE A 54 5.34 11.24 2.61
C ILE A 54 4.47 12.09 3.54
N THR A 55 3.74 11.46 4.46
CA THR A 55 2.85 12.17 5.40
C THR A 55 3.63 13.10 6.32
N THR A 56 4.79 12.67 6.80
CA THR A 56 5.68 13.49 7.63
C THR A 56 6.19 14.70 6.86
N PHE A 57 6.63 14.52 5.62
CA PHE A 57 7.09 15.60 4.76
C PHE A 57 6.00 16.64 4.54
N ILE A 58 4.78 16.21 4.22
CA ILE A 58 3.62 17.08 4.05
C ILE A 58 3.31 17.82 5.36
N ALA A 59 3.28 17.13 6.50
CA ALA A 59 3.01 17.73 7.80
C ALA A 59 4.05 18.80 8.17
N CYS A 60 5.35 18.48 8.04
CA CYS A 60 6.43 19.43 8.28
C CYS A 60 6.33 20.66 7.36
N TYR A 61 6.08 20.45 6.07
CA TYR A 61 5.92 21.53 5.11
C TYR A 61 4.77 22.47 5.50
N TYR A 62 3.61 21.90 5.87
CA TYR A 62 2.48 22.70 6.32
C TYR A 62 2.80 23.44 7.62
N VAL A 63 3.33 22.78 8.65
CA VAL A 63 3.67 23.40 9.94
C VAL A 63 4.65 24.56 9.75
N VAL A 64 5.71 24.38 8.97
CA VAL A 64 6.68 25.45 8.69
C VAL A 64 5.99 26.65 8.02
N LYS A 65 5.07 26.40 7.09
CA LYS A 65 4.31 27.45 6.40
C LYS A 65 3.32 28.19 7.31
N THR A 66 2.68 27.51 8.27
CA THR A 66 1.65 28.12 9.13
C THR A 66 2.16 28.61 10.49
N ARG A 67 3.44 28.43 10.84
CA ARG A 67 4.03 28.98 12.06
C ARG A 67 3.92 30.51 12.07
N LYS A 68 2.90 31.04 12.75
CA LYS A 68 2.92 32.40 13.28
C LYS A 68 3.90 32.45 14.45
N PRO A 69 4.80 33.45 14.51
CA PRO A 69 5.68 33.59 15.66
C PRO A 69 4.82 33.75 16.91
N LEU A 70 5.08 32.92 17.91
CA LEU A 70 4.52 33.08 19.25
C LEU A 70 5.16 34.34 19.83
N THR A 71 4.51 35.49 19.64
CA THR A 71 4.85 36.74 20.31
C THR A 71 4.85 36.46 21.80
N GLY A 72 6.04 36.38 22.38
CA GLY A 72 6.22 36.23 23.81
C GLY A 72 5.50 37.36 24.53
N GLU A 73 4.62 36.98 25.44
CA GLU A 73 4.14 37.89 26.46
C GLU A 73 5.36 38.40 27.23
N LYS A 74 5.63 39.69 27.07
CA LYS A 74 6.61 40.44 27.84
C LYS A 74 6.15 40.45 29.31
N HIS A 75 6.47 39.41 30.06
CA HIS A 75 6.53 39.50 31.51
C HIS A 75 7.90 40.05 31.90
N VAL A 76 8.04 41.36 31.80
CA VAL A 76 9.08 42.13 32.48
C VAL A 76 8.39 42.82 33.65
N HIS A 77 8.52 42.20 34.82
CA HIS A 77 8.44 42.88 36.11
C HIS A 77 9.84 43.32 36.52
#